data_AF-A0A944BNH6-F1
#
_entry.id   AF-A0A944BNH6-F1
#
_cell.length_a   1.000
_cell.length_b   1.000
_cell.length_c   1.000
_cell.angle_alpha   90.00
_cell.angle_beta   90.00
_cell.angle_gamma   90.00
#
_symmetry.space_group_name_H-M   'P 1'
#
loop_
_entity.id
_entity.type
_entity.pdbx_description
1 polymer ?
#
loop_
_entity_poly.entity_id
_entity_poly.type
_entity_poly.pdbx_seq_one_letter_code
_entity_poly.pdbx_strand_id
1 'polypeptide(L)'
;VQHEKVTRGKKVMESLCGWSSARHNPFFFLKSEKATFDEGHVIGFNLMYSGNFENSVEMDAFENIRVQVSLSPFSFEKRLEEHECFITPVALFSNSQKGVNKMSQDFHSLINRHIIPKEFRGKDRPIAYNNWEATNFDFNQGKINSLIKKASELGIELFVLDDGWFGERNGDTKGLGDWNVNEKKLPKGLKGLAESAKKHGMQFGIWMEPEMVNPKSNLYQNHPDWVIQDSVHTLSEGRNQLVLNLAKKEVQDFVVESVCSVLESADISYLKWDCNRAISDFKNEDGTFFFSYIEGLYSALRRIRERHPNVLMENCASGGNRFDLGMLSFFPQSWQSDDTDSYQRTMIQEGGSLGYPLSTLSNHVACKVSKTRLRNTSLDTKFDVACFGVLGYELDLDDLSKLEMKIIKSQIEFYKKYRSVFQWGTYSQSNLLENKEKQVQVEKDGVFLIGKYQTLQSASPKEKHLTVKGVEDTKLYQYTTRQHSIPLQSFGSLVNYVTPVHINPDGALLNIISHHMDMKSEIDTGILPGAILSSQGACLSQEWSGVGYDDRVMKLGDFGT
;
A
#
# COMPACT_ATOMS: atom_id res chain seq x y z
N VAL A 1 -5.71 -14.66 1.63
CA VAL A 1 -4.53 -15.58 1.66
C VAL A 1 -4.99 -16.93 1.13
N GLN A 2 -4.23 -17.60 0.26
CA GLN A 2 -4.62 -18.92 -0.27
C GLN A 2 -3.90 -20.02 0.50
N HIS A 3 -4.67 -20.99 1.01
CA HIS A 3 -4.14 -22.17 1.70
C HIS A 3 -4.44 -23.42 0.87
N GLU A 4 -3.42 -24.22 0.62
CA GLU A 4 -3.54 -25.50 -0.08
C GLU A 4 -2.80 -26.58 0.71
N LYS A 5 -3.37 -27.79 0.73
CA LYS A 5 -2.68 -28.95 1.29
C LYS A 5 -1.59 -29.38 0.32
N VAL A 6 -0.39 -29.66 0.84
CA VAL A 6 0.69 -30.25 0.03
C VAL A 6 0.31 -31.70 -0.29
N THR A 7 0.27 -32.02 -1.57
CA THR A 7 0.01 -33.36 -2.10
C THR A 7 1.19 -33.85 -2.94
N ARG A 8 1.26 -35.15 -3.22
CA ARG A 8 2.29 -35.73 -4.11
C ARG A 8 2.36 -34.97 -5.44
N GLY A 9 3.58 -34.75 -5.93
CA GLY A 9 3.88 -33.92 -7.09
C GLY A 9 4.42 -32.55 -6.71
N LYS A 10 4.55 -31.66 -7.70
CA LYS A 10 5.16 -30.34 -7.58
C LYS A 10 4.10 -29.25 -7.73
N LYS A 11 3.99 -28.37 -6.74
CA LYS A 11 3.27 -27.08 -6.84
C LYS A 11 4.28 -25.99 -7.17
N VAL A 12 3.97 -25.18 -8.18
CA VAL A 12 4.79 -24.04 -8.61
C VAL A 12 4.03 -22.74 -8.39
N MET A 13 4.74 -21.73 -7.88
CA MET A 13 4.33 -20.33 -7.80
C MET A 13 5.41 -19.52 -8.51
N GLU A 14 5.06 -18.87 -9.61
CA GLU A 14 6.04 -18.21 -10.46
C GLU A 14 5.55 -16.88 -11.02
N SER A 15 6.49 -16.10 -11.54
CA SER A 15 6.23 -14.90 -12.31
C SER A 15 7.11 -14.86 -13.54
N LEU A 16 6.48 -14.63 -14.70
CA LEU A 16 7.14 -14.56 -16.02
C LEU A 16 6.94 -13.19 -16.71
N CYS A 17 6.57 -12.15 -15.96
CA CYS A 17 6.26 -10.81 -16.52
C CYS A 17 7.49 -9.90 -16.71
N GLY A 18 8.68 -10.40 -16.42
CA GLY A 18 9.93 -9.63 -16.31
C GLY A 18 10.30 -9.23 -14.89
N TRP A 19 9.35 -9.32 -13.96
CA TRP A 19 9.54 -9.01 -12.54
C TRP A 19 8.72 -9.92 -11.64
N SER A 20 8.79 -9.72 -10.32
CA SER A 20 7.83 -10.26 -9.35
C SER A 20 6.39 -9.87 -9.72
N SER A 21 5.36 -10.36 -9.04
CA SER A 21 3.98 -10.01 -9.48
C SER A 21 2.97 -10.03 -8.34
N ALA A 22 1.81 -9.40 -8.59
CA ALA A 22 0.64 -9.62 -7.76
C ALA A 22 -0.08 -10.94 -8.08
N ARG A 23 0.27 -11.63 -9.19
CA ARG A 23 -0.27 -12.97 -9.53
C ARG A 23 0.25 -14.00 -8.53
N HIS A 24 1.56 -14.02 -8.33
CA HIS A 24 2.22 -14.71 -7.25
C HIS A 24 3.31 -13.80 -6.69
N ASN A 25 3.27 -13.59 -5.37
CA ASN A 25 4.32 -12.92 -4.64
C ASN A 25 5.46 -13.93 -4.32
N PRO A 26 6.74 -13.51 -4.25
CA PRO A 26 7.83 -14.40 -3.87
C PRO A 26 7.76 -14.92 -2.43
N PHE A 27 6.90 -14.34 -1.58
CA PHE A 27 6.64 -14.82 -0.23
C PHE A 27 5.62 -15.96 -0.20
N PHE A 28 5.95 -17.04 0.52
CA PHE A 28 5.03 -18.12 0.87
C PHE A 28 5.49 -18.80 2.16
N PHE A 29 4.65 -19.67 2.72
CA PHE A 29 5.03 -20.43 3.92
C PHE A 29 4.41 -21.82 3.94
N LEU A 30 5.08 -22.74 4.62
CA LEU A 30 4.55 -24.04 5.02
C LEU A 30 4.15 -23.96 6.49
N LYS A 31 3.01 -24.55 6.83
CA LYS A 31 2.58 -24.67 8.22
C LYS A 31 2.11 -26.08 8.52
N SER A 32 2.30 -26.53 9.75
CA SER A 32 1.64 -27.75 10.21
C SER A 32 0.11 -27.57 10.15
N GLU A 33 -0.61 -28.67 9.99
CA GLU A 33 -2.07 -28.64 9.83
C GLU A 33 -2.76 -27.89 10.98
N LYS A 34 -2.30 -28.14 12.21
CA LYS A 34 -2.81 -27.53 13.45
C LYS A 34 -2.19 -26.17 13.80
N ALA A 35 -1.23 -25.68 13.03
CA ALA A 35 -0.64 -24.36 13.29
C ALA A 35 -1.69 -23.25 13.12
N THR A 36 -1.71 -22.34 14.08
CA THR A 36 -2.58 -21.17 14.17
C THR A 36 -1.76 -19.90 13.96
N PHE A 37 -2.38 -18.74 14.20
CA PHE A 37 -1.65 -17.48 14.20
C PHE A 37 -0.60 -17.38 15.31
N ASP A 38 -0.79 -18.05 16.44
CA ASP A 38 0.07 -17.87 17.63
C ASP A 38 0.78 -19.15 18.08
N GLU A 39 0.43 -20.30 17.51
CA GLU A 39 0.98 -21.59 17.91
C GLU A 39 1.28 -22.49 16.71
N GLY A 40 2.19 -23.44 16.92
CA GLY A 40 2.52 -24.47 15.94
C GLY A 40 3.68 -24.08 15.02
N HIS A 41 4.10 -25.07 14.23
CA HIS A 41 5.29 -24.98 13.39
C HIS A 41 4.97 -24.37 12.03
N VAL A 42 5.68 -23.30 11.68
CA VAL A 42 5.57 -22.56 10.43
C VAL A 42 6.97 -22.27 9.90
N ILE A 43 7.19 -22.52 8.61
CA ILE A 43 8.41 -22.14 7.90
C ILE A 43 8.02 -21.17 6.78
N GLY A 44 8.44 -19.92 6.88
CA GLY A 44 8.20 -18.90 5.86
C GLY A 44 9.41 -18.72 4.97
N PHE A 45 9.17 -18.38 3.69
CA PHE A 45 10.19 -18.20 2.66
C PHE A 45 9.94 -16.89 1.91
N ASN A 46 11.01 -16.19 1.53
CA ASN A 46 10.97 -15.01 0.68
C ASN A 46 12.24 -14.92 -0.18
N LEU A 47 12.25 -14.06 -1.21
CA LEU A 47 13.35 -13.91 -2.15
C LEU A 47 13.76 -12.44 -2.27
N MET A 48 15.06 -12.15 -2.11
CA MET A 48 15.66 -10.84 -2.36
C MET A 48 15.88 -10.65 -3.87
N TYR A 49 14.79 -10.61 -4.64
CA TYR A 49 14.80 -10.44 -6.09
C TYR A 49 13.49 -9.84 -6.59
N SER A 50 13.60 -9.03 -7.64
CA SER A 50 12.47 -8.32 -8.25
C SER A 50 12.18 -8.79 -9.67
N GLY A 51 12.90 -9.80 -10.17
CA GLY A 51 12.75 -10.38 -11.51
C GLY A 51 11.76 -11.55 -11.57
N ASN A 52 11.78 -12.26 -12.70
CA ASN A 52 11.10 -13.55 -12.83
C ASN A 52 11.61 -14.54 -11.77
N PHE A 53 10.70 -15.19 -11.06
CA PHE A 53 11.03 -16.16 -10.01
C PHE A 53 10.22 -17.44 -10.21
N GLU A 54 10.75 -18.56 -9.71
CA GLU A 54 10.03 -19.82 -9.56
C GLU A 54 10.26 -20.33 -8.13
N ASN A 55 9.18 -20.39 -7.37
CA ASN A 55 9.15 -21.06 -6.07
C ASN A 55 8.35 -22.35 -6.21
N SER A 56 8.81 -23.42 -5.59
CA SER A 56 8.08 -24.68 -5.63
C SER A 56 8.13 -25.47 -4.34
N VAL A 57 7.07 -26.26 -4.15
CA VAL A 57 6.94 -27.23 -3.07
C VAL A 57 6.61 -28.57 -3.72
N GLU A 58 7.49 -29.55 -3.55
CA GLU A 58 7.35 -30.88 -4.12
C GLU A 58 7.27 -31.92 -3.01
N MET A 59 6.27 -32.79 -3.08
CA MET A 59 6.18 -33.98 -2.23
C MET A 59 6.48 -35.23 -3.07
N ASP A 60 7.52 -35.97 -2.67
CA ASP A 60 7.94 -37.19 -3.35
C ASP A 60 7.05 -38.40 -3.01
N ALA A 61 7.37 -39.57 -3.59
CA ALA A 61 6.63 -40.81 -3.36
C ALA A 61 6.74 -41.34 -1.91
N PHE A 62 7.73 -40.86 -1.14
CA PHE A 62 7.98 -41.21 0.25
C PHE A 62 7.50 -40.13 1.23
N GLU A 63 6.73 -39.15 0.75
CA GLU A 63 6.17 -38.04 1.52
C GLU A 63 7.22 -37.07 2.11
N ASN A 64 8.44 -37.06 1.56
CA ASN A 64 9.40 -36.00 1.85
C ASN A 64 9.00 -34.74 1.10
N ILE A 65 9.16 -33.58 1.75
CA ILE A 65 8.88 -32.27 1.15
C ILE A 65 10.20 -31.60 0.77
N ARG A 66 10.33 -31.22 -0.50
CA ARG A 66 11.40 -30.35 -1.01
C ARG A 66 10.82 -28.98 -1.32
N VAL A 67 11.50 -27.93 -0.85
CA VAL A 67 11.17 -26.54 -1.16
C VAL A 67 12.30 -25.94 -1.98
N GLN A 68 11.94 -25.26 -3.07
CA GLN A 68 12.86 -24.48 -3.89
C GLN A 68 12.40 -23.03 -3.93
N VAL A 69 13.34 -22.10 -3.73
CA VAL A 69 13.12 -20.65 -3.81
C VAL A 69 14.20 -20.10 -4.72
N SER A 70 13.84 -19.65 -5.93
CA SER A 70 14.83 -19.37 -6.96
C SER A 70 14.40 -18.34 -7.99
N LEU A 71 15.38 -17.82 -8.74
CA LEU A 71 15.13 -17.20 -10.04
C LEU A 71 14.40 -18.19 -10.97
N SER A 72 13.58 -17.69 -11.88
CA SER A 72 12.85 -18.55 -12.81
C SER A 72 13.80 -19.19 -13.83
N PRO A 73 13.66 -20.49 -14.14
CA PRO A 73 14.38 -21.13 -15.23
C PRO A 73 13.83 -20.74 -16.62
N PHE A 74 12.67 -20.09 -16.69
CA PHE A 74 12.07 -19.67 -17.95
C PHE A 74 12.98 -18.71 -18.71
N SER A 75 13.41 -19.13 -19.90
CA SER A 75 14.30 -18.34 -20.75
C SER A 75 15.56 -17.85 -20.00
N PHE A 76 16.06 -18.63 -19.04
CA PHE A 76 17.30 -18.33 -18.34
C PHE A 76 18.36 -19.38 -18.66
N GLU A 77 19.40 -18.94 -19.36
CA GLU A 77 20.62 -19.69 -19.60
C GLU A 77 21.80 -18.73 -19.41
N LYS A 78 22.76 -19.08 -18.57
CA LYS A 78 23.99 -18.32 -18.41
C LYS A 78 25.18 -19.23 -18.65
N ARG A 79 25.88 -18.99 -19.74
CA ARG A 79 27.20 -19.57 -19.98
C ARG A 79 28.19 -18.90 -19.03
N LEU A 80 28.95 -19.71 -18.30
CA LEU A 80 30.03 -19.24 -17.44
C LEU A 80 31.36 -19.51 -18.12
N GLU A 81 32.14 -18.46 -18.34
CA GLU A 81 33.51 -18.60 -18.82
C GLU A 81 34.44 -19.11 -17.72
N GLU A 82 35.66 -19.52 -18.09
CA GLU A 82 36.66 -19.99 -17.12
C GLU A 82 36.89 -18.92 -16.04
N HIS A 83 36.78 -19.31 -14.78
CA HIS A 83 36.88 -18.44 -13.60
C HIS A 83 35.72 -17.45 -13.39
N GLU A 84 34.68 -17.45 -14.22
CA GLU A 84 33.48 -16.66 -13.97
C GLU A 84 32.66 -17.27 -12.81
N CYS A 85 32.12 -16.40 -11.95
CA CYS A 85 31.23 -16.79 -10.87
C CYS A 85 29.83 -16.20 -11.12
N PHE A 86 28.80 -17.00 -10.87
CA PHE A 86 27.42 -16.53 -10.83
C PHE A 86 26.91 -16.51 -9.40
N ILE A 87 26.40 -15.35 -8.99
CA ILE A 87 25.79 -15.17 -7.66
C ILE A 87 24.28 -15.14 -7.86
N THR A 88 23.59 -16.11 -7.28
CA THR A 88 22.13 -16.15 -7.28
C THR A 88 21.56 -15.07 -6.35
N PRO A 89 20.29 -14.65 -6.54
CA PRO A 89 19.60 -13.89 -5.51
C PRO A 89 19.52 -14.64 -4.17
N VAL A 90 19.36 -13.90 -3.08
CA VAL A 90 19.34 -14.47 -1.72
C VAL A 90 17.92 -14.92 -1.36
N ALA A 91 17.77 -16.21 -1.08
CA ALA A 91 16.57 -16.74 -0.44
C ALA A 91 16.64 -16.55 1.09
N LEU A 92 15.53 -16.13 1.68
CA LEU A 92 15.39 -15.93 3.12
C LEU A 92 14.35 -16.91 3.65
N PHE A 93 14.59 -17.44 4.85
CA PHE A 93 13.60 -18.25 5.53
C PHE A 93 13.51 -17.93 7.02
N SER A 94 12.32 -18.11 7.58
CA SER A 94 12.05 -18.06 9.02
C SER A 94 11.49 -19.41 9.46
N ASN A 95 11.91 -19.90 10.63
CA ASN A 95 11.43 -21.14 11.22
C ASN A 95 10.85 -20.84 12.61
N SER A 96 9.52 -20.86 12.72
CA SER A 96 8.77 -20.50 13.91
C SER A 96 8.04 -21.71 14.49
N GLN A 97 8.17 -21.93 15.80
CA GLN A 97 7.31 -22.86 16.56
C GLN A 97 6.14 -22.15 17.26
N LYS A 98 5.99 -20.84 17.04
CA LYS A 98 5.01 -19.95 17.70
C LYS A 98 4.02 -19.37 16.69
N GLY A 99 3.61 -20.19 15.73
CA GLY A 99 2.59 -19.82 14.74
C GLY A 99 3.05 -18.80 13.70
N VAL A 100 2.06 -18.35 12.93
CA VAL A 100 2.24 -17.46 11.76
C VAL A 100 2.69 -16.06 12.16
N ASN A 101 2.14 -15.48 13.24
CA ASN A 101 2.50 -14.11 13.68
C ASN A 101 3.99 -14.00 13.98
N LYS A 102 4.57 -14.99 14.67
CA LYS A 102 6.00 -14.96 14.98
C LYS A 102 6.87 -15.08 13.73
N MET A 103 6.47 -15.89 12.75
CA MET A 103 7.15 -15.98 11.46
C MET A 103 7.11 -14.63 10.72
N SER A 104 5.95 -13.99 10.66
CA SER A 104 5.81 -12.66 10.04
C SER A 104 6.65 -11.61 10.78
N GLN A 105 6.63 -11.61 12.11
CA GLN A 105 7.44 -10.70 12.94
C GLN A 105 8.95 -10.85 12.70
N ASP A 106 9.43 -12.06 12.40
CA ASP A 106 10.84 -12.28 12.04
C ASP A 106 11.19 -11.60 10.71
N PHE A 107 10.34 -11.76 9.69
CA PHE A 107 10.51 -11.02 8.44
C PHE A 107 10.41 -9.51 8.65
N HIS A 108 9.43 -9.04 9.42
CA HIS A 108 9.23 -7.62 9.70
C HIS A 108 10.46 -6.99 10.37
N SER A 109 11.02 -7.68 11.37
CA SER A 109 12.23 -7.26 12.07
C SER A 109 13.43 -7.21 11.13
N LEU A 110 13.63 -8.26 10.32
CA LEU A 110 14.71 -8.33 9.33
C LEU A 110 14.59 -7.19 8.30
N ILE A 111 13.39 -6.97 7.76
CA ILE A 111 13.14 -5.95 6.74
C ILE A 111 13.43 -4.56 7.29
N ASN A 112 12.86 -4.22 8.45
CA ASN A 112 13.01 -2.90 9.07
C ASN A 112 14.43 -2.60 9.53
N ARG A 113 15.20 -3.61 9.93
CA ARG A 113 16.55 -3.42 10.49
C ARG A 113 17.66 -3.54 9.46
N HIS A 114 17.46 -4.34 8.41
CA HIS A 114 18.55 -4.76 7.53
C HIS A 114 18.28 -4.62 6.03
N ILE A 115 17.02 -4.67 5.57
CA ILE A 115 16.71 -4.62 4.12
C ILE A 115 16.45 -3.18 3.67
N ILE A 116 15.51 -2.47 4.30
CA ILE A 116 15.18 -1.10 3.85
C ILE A 116 16.41 -0.17 3.96
N PRO A 117 16.51 0.89 3.13
CA PRO A 117 17.63 1.82 3.18
C PRO A 117 17.88 2.39 4.58
N LYS A 118 19.15 2.45 4.99
CA LYS A 118 19.57 2.79 6.36
C LYS A 118 19.09 4.19 6.79
N GLU A 119 19.02 5.11 5.84
CA GLU A 119 18.59 6.50 6.02
C GLU A 119 17.13 6.58 6.49
N PHE A 120 16.34 5.54 6.28
CA PHE A 120 14.90 5.51 6.51
C PHE A 120 14.47 4.53 7.60
N ARG A 121 15.40 3.81 8.23
CA ARG A 121 15.11 2.86 9.32
C ARG A 121 14.68 3.60 10.58
N GLY A 122 13.53 3.23 11.13
CA GLY A 122 12.97 3.84 12.34
C GLY A 122 12.57 5.32 12.21
N LYS A 123 12.57 5.88 10.99
CA LYS A 123 12.13 7.25 10.72
C LYS A 123 10.68 7.25 10.29
N ASP A 124 9.82 7.86 11.08
CA ASP A 124 8.41 8.01 10.76
C ASP A 124 8.19 8.61 9.36
N ARG A 125 7.30 7.99 8.58
CA ARG A 125 6.91 8.45 7.24
C ARG A 125 5.90 9.59 7.33
N PRO A 126 5.99 10.59 6.43
CA PRO A 126 5.05 11.69 6.40
C PRO A 126 3.67 11.20 5.97
N ILE A 127 2.61 11.88 6.44
CA ILE A 127 1.27 11.67 5.88
C ILE A 127 1.22 12.35 4.51
N ALA A 128 0.98 11.56 3.47
CA ALA A 128 0.95 12.04 2.08
C ALA A 128 -0.45 12.46 1.65
N TYR A 129 -0.54 13.45 0.75
CA TYR A 129 -1.69 13.68 -0.11
C TYR A 129 -1.25 13.54 -1.56
N ASN A 130 -1.87 12.60 -2.28
CA ASN A 130 -1.64 12.35 -3.69
C ASN A 130 -2.84 12.86 -4.49
N ASN A 131 -2.60 13.58 -5.60
CA ASN A 131 -3.68 14.16 -6.40
C ASN A 131 -4.25 13.22 -7.48
N TRP A 132 -3.77 12.00 -7.65
CA TRP A 132 -4.17 11.10 -8.75
C TRP A 132 -5.68 10.84 -8.76
N GLU A 133 -6.26 10.24 -7.71
CA GLU A 133 -7.72 10.10 -7.66
C GLU A 133 -8.47 11.43 -7.51
N ALA A 134 -7.80 12.54 -7.17
CA ALA A 134 -8.46 13.85 -7.11
C ALA A 134 -8.68 14.45 -8.51
N THR A 135 -7.69 14.37 -9.39
CA THR A 135 -7.69 15.12 -10.66
C THR A 135 -7.45 14.26 -11.90
N ASN A 136 -6.92 13.04 -11.75
CA ASN A 136 -6.25 12.31 -12.83
C ASN A 136 -5.32 13.29 -13.59
N PHE A 137 -5.46 13.35 -14.93
CA PHE A 137 -4.72 14.28 -15.79
C PHE A 137 -5.26 15.72 -15.83
N ASP A 138 -6.45 15.99 -15.27
CA ASP A 138 -7.14 17.28 -15.37
C ASP A 138 -6.76 18.21 -14.21
N PHE A 139 -5.56 18.77 -14.29
CA PHE A 139 -5.09 19.78 -13.35
C PHE A 139 -4.26 20.86 -14.04
N ASN A 140 -4.15 21.98 -13.34
CA ASN A 140 -3.24 23.07 -13.66
C ASN A 140 -2.61 23.62 -12.36
N GLN A 141 -1.69 24.57 -12.52
CA GLN A 141 -0.98 25.25 -11.43
C GLN A 141 -1.91 25.77 -10.32
N GLY A 142 -3.07 26.33 -10.69
CA GLY A 142 -4.03 26.89 -9.74
C GLY A 142 -4.70 25.81 -8.89
N LYS A 143 -5.21 24.75 -9.52
CA LYS A 143 -5.83 23.61 -8.84
C LYS A 143 -4.83 22.94 -7.88
N ILE A 144 -3.61 22.67 -8.33
CA ILE A 144 -2.58 22.04 -7.46
C ILE A 144 -2.23 22.95 -6.27
N ASN A 145 -2.04 24.25 -6.48
CA ASN A 145 -1.80 25.18 -5.38
C ASN A 145 -2.96 25.24 -4.37
N SER A 146 -4.21 25.14 -4.85
CA SER A 146 -5.40 25.06 -3.98
C SER A 146 -5.38 23.79 -3.13
N LEU A 147 -5.11 22.63 -3.75
CA LEU A 147 -5.03 21.35 -3.06
C LEU A 147 -3.89 21.32 -2.04
N ILE A 148 -2.72 21.86 -2.38
CA ILE A 148 -1.58 22.05 -1.45
C ILE A 148 -2.04 22.81 -0.19
N LYS A 149 -2.68 23.97 -0.39
CA LYS A 149 -3.17 24.78 0.72
C LYS A 149 -4.17 24.00 1.59
N LYS A 150 -5.18 23.38 0.99
CA LYS A 150 -6.21 22.61 1.71
C LYS A 150 -5.61 21.44 2.49
N ALA A 151 -4.72 20.66 1.87
CA ALA A 151 -4.03 19.56 2.52
C ALA A 151 -3.25 20.03 3.76
N SER A 152 -2.56 21.17 3.66
CA SER A 152 -1.82 21.75 4.79
C SER A 152 -2.73 22.16 5.96
N GLU A 153 -3.93 22.70 5.69
CA GLU A 153 -4.91 23.10 6.71
C GLU A 153 -5.45 21.89 7.50
N LEU A 154 -5.43 20.70 6.89
CA LEU A 154 -5.77 19.42 7.52
C LEU A 154 -4.61 18.81 8.31
N GLY A 155 -3.39 19.33 8.17
CA GLY A 155 -2.19 18.84 8.83
C GLY A 155 -1.43 17.75 8.06
N ILE A 156 -1.70 17.58 6.76
CA ILE A 156 -0.91 16.71 5.87
C ILE A 156 0.51 17.27 5.71
N GLU A 157 1.50 16.40 5.54
CA GLU A 157 2.92 16.77 5.62
C GLU A 157 3.66 16.68 4.29
N LEU A 158 3.15 15.91 3.33
CA LEU A 158 3.74 15.70 2.03
C LEU A 158 2.67 15.83 0.94
N PHE A 159 2.89 16.69 -0.04
CA PHE A 159 2.10 16.71 -1.27
C PHE A 159 2.83 15.95 -2.38
N VAL A 160 2.17 15.00 -3.01
CA VAL A 160 2.71 14.22 -4.14
C VAL A 160 1.98 14.63 -5.41
N LEU A 161 2.72 15.23 -6.35
CA LEU A 161 2.22 15.49 -7.71
C LEU A 161 2.34 14.22 -8.55
N ASP A 162 1.21 13.63 -8.90
CA ASP A 162 1.13 12.37 -9.66
C ASP A 162 1.16 12.59 -11.19
N ASP A 163 0.84 11.56 -11.99
CA ASP A 163 0.98 11.54 -13.45
C ASP A 163 0.30 12.75 -14.14
N GLY A 164 0.91 13.27 -15.21
CA GLY A 164 0.39 14.38 -16.01
C GLY A 164 1.17 15.69 -15.97
N TRP A 165 2.27 15.77 -15.20
CA TRP A 165 3.04 17.01 -15.01
C TRP A 165 4.09 17.28 -16.10
N PHE A 166 4.42 16.28 -16.93
CA PHE A 166 5.53 16.29 -17.89
C PHE A 166 5.05 16.23 -19.35
N GLY A 167 5.91 16.61 -20.29
CA GLY A 167 5.71 16.53 -21.73
C GLY A 167 4.32 16.98 -22.19
N GLU A 168 3.68 16.18 -23.07
CA GLU A 168 2.29 16.34 -23.49
C GLU A 168 1.32 15.38 -22.74
N ARG A 169 1.62 15.06 -21.48
CA ARG A 169 0.89 14.07 -20.67
C ARG A 169 -0.49 14.59 -20.23
N ASN A 170 -1.46 14.55 -21.13
CA ASN A 170 -2.88 14.87 -20.89
C ASN A 170 -3.79 13.62 -20.86
N GLY A 171 -3.15 12.45 -20.89
CA GLY A 171 -3.72 11.11 -20.96
C GLY A 171 -2.56 10.11 -20.97
N ASP A 172 -2.82 8.82 -21.12
CA ASP A 172 -1.80 7.77 -21.04
C ASP A 172 -1.06 7.47 -22.37
N THR A 173 -1.46 8.09 -23.48
CA THR A 173 -0.97 7.80 -24.85
C THR A 173 0.30 8.54 -25.27
N LYS A 174 0.77 9.51 -24.48
CA LYS A 174 1.90 10.40 -24.81
C LYS A 174 2.69 10.78 -23.56
N GLY A 175 3.92 11.26 -23.76
CA GLY A 175 4.72 11.93 -22.74
C GLY A 175 5.71 11.06 -21.98
N LEU A 176 5.49 9.75 -21.81
CA LEU A 176 6.48 8.89 -21.14
C LEU A 176 7.78 8.87 -21.94
N GLY A 177 8.89 9.04 -21.23
CA GLY A 177 10.22 9.28 -21.79
C GLY A 177 10.60 10.76 -21.91
N ASP A 178 9.64 11.68 -21.86
CA ASP A 178 9.89 13.13 -21.99
C ASP A 178 9.67 13.85 -20.64
N TRP A 179 10.64 13.73 -19.73
CA TRP A 179 10.56 14.19 -18.33
C TRP A 179 10.72 15.72 -18.11
N ASN A 180 10.41 16.52 -19.12
CA ASN A 180 10.39 17.99 -19.02
C ASN A 180 9.02 18.47 -18.53
N VAL A 181 8.97 19.50 -17.69
CA VAL A 181 7.70 20.02 -17.16
C VAL A 181 6.77 20.52 -18.26
N ASN A 182 5.48 20.21 -18.15
CA ASN A 182 4.44 20.75 -19.02
C ASN A 182 4.08 22.18 -18.57
N GLU A 183 4.78 23.17 -19.11
CA GLU A 183 4.60 24.58 -18.75
C GLU A 183 3.22 25.14 -19.12
N LYS A 184 2.48 24.49 -20.03
CA LYS A 184 1.08 24.88 -20.32
C LYS A 184 0.17 24.60 -19.13
N LYS A 185 0.38 23.47 -18.44
CA LYS A 185 -0.33 23.14 -17.19
C LYS A 185 0.26 23.87 -15.99
N LEU A 186 1.59 23.96 -15.96
CA LEU A 186 2.39 24.41 -14.82
C LEU A 186 3.31 25.57 -15.23
N PRO A 187 2.80 26.78 -15.50
CA PRO A 187 3.60 27.92 -15.97
C PRO A 187 4.67 28.41 -14.97
N LYS A 188 4.65 27.95 -13.70
CA LYS A 188 5.71 28.22 -12.73
C LYS A 188 6.63 27.02 -12.49
N GLY A 189 6.48 25.96 -13.30
CA GLY A 189 7.23 24.72 -13.21
C GLY A 189 7.06 23.98 -11.88
N LEU A 190 7.86 22.93 -11.69
CA LEU A 190 7.92 22.17 -10.43
C LEU A 190 8.44 23.04 -9.27
N LYS A 191 9.37 23.95 -9.55
CA LYS A 191 9.91 24.89 -8.55
C LYS A 191 8.81 25.72 -7.88
N GLY A 192 7.88 26.28 -8.66
CA GLY A 192 6.77 27.05 -8.11
C GLY A 192 5.81 26.22 -7.23
N LEU A 193 5.65 24.93 -7.53
CA LEU A 193 4.86 24.01 -6.70
C LEU A 193 5.60 23.63 -5.41
N ALA A 194 6.89 23.32 -5.50
CA ALA A 194 7.72 23.03 -4.32
C ALA A 194 7.78 24.23 -3.37
N GLU A 195 7.95 25.45 -3.90
CA GLU A 195 7.88 26.70 -3.12
C GLU A 195 6.50 26.90 -2.47
N SER A 196 5.42 26.53 -3.17
CA SER A 196 4.06 26.59 -2.63
C SER A 196 3.85 25.59 -1.48
N ALA A 197 4.32 24.35 -1.63
CA ALA A 197 4.28 23.34 -0.57
C ALA A 197 5.08 23.80 0.65
N LYS A 198 6.31 24.26 0.43
CA LYS A 198 7.20 24.79 1.47
C LYS A 198 6.60 25.98 2.22
N LYS A 199 5.96 26.91 1.50
CA LYS A 199 5.25 28.06 2.10
C LYS A 199 4.14 27.61 3.06
N HIS A 200 3.53 26.46 2.81
CA HIS A 200 2.50 25.86 3.65
C HIS A 200 3.05 24.80 4.63
N GLY A 201 4.37 24.72 4.80
CA GLY A 201 5.01 23.81 5.74
C GLY A 201 4.98 22.33 5.31
N MET A 202 4.72 22.04 4.04
CA MET A 202 4.70 20.69 3.50
C MET A 202 5.94 20.38 2.66
N GLN A 203 6.30 19.10 2.66
CA GLN A 203 7.22 18.52 1.70
C GLN A 203 6.57 18.40 0.31
N PHE A 204 7.40 18.33 -0.73
CA PHE A 204 6.94 18.12 -2.10
C PHE A 204 7.53 16.84 -2.67
N GLY A 205 6.67 16.05 -3.30
CA GLY A 205 6.98 14.80 -3.95
C GLY A 205 6.48 14.77 -5.40
N ILE A 206 7.10 13.91 -6.20
CA ILE A 206 6.82 13.79 -7.62
C ILE A 206 6.67 12.33 -8.02
N TRP A 207 5.79 12.06 -9.00
CA TRP A 207 5.67 10.76 -9.65
C TRP A 207 6.54 10.69 -10.91
N MET A 208 7.15 9.54 -11.16
CA MET A 208 7.80 9.20 -12.43
C MET A 208 7.61 7.71 -12.74
N GLU A 209 7.65 7.37 -14.02
CA GLU A 209 7.66 5.98 -14.53
C GLU A 209 8.86 5.79 -15.49
N PRO A 210 10.10 5.78 -14.97
CA PRO A 210 11.31 5.94 -15.78
C PRO A 210 11.61 4.73 -16.67
N GLU A 211 10.98 3.59 -16.43
CA GLU A 211 11.17 2.35 -17.18
C GLU A 211 10.38 2.32 -18.50
N MET A 212 9.52 3.32 -18.76
CA MET A 212 8.56 3.28 -19.85
C MET A 212 8.70 4.44 -20.81
N VAL A 213 8.19 4.23 -22.02
CA VAL A 213 8.18 5.22 -23.09
C VAL A 213 6.91 5.10 -23.92
N ASN A 214 6.31 6.22 -24.30
CA ASN A 214 5.21 6.19 -25.28
C ASN A 214 5.81 6.20 -26.70
N PRO A 215 5.23 5.47 -27.68
CA PRO A 215 5.63 5.58 -29.09
C PRO A 215 5.55 7.02 -29.62
N LYS A 216 4.63 7.82 -29.07
CA LYS A 216 4.46 9.25 -29.36
C LYS A 216 5.21 10.13 -28.36
N SER A 217 6.51 9.90 -28.19
CA SER A 217 7.44 10.71 -27.39
C SER A 217 8.64 11.14 -28.23
N ASN A 218 9.37 12.17 -27.79
CA ASN A 218 10.63 12.55 -28.43
C ASN A 218 11.71 11.50 -28.17
N LEU A 219 11.73 10.91 -26.97
CA LEU A 219 12.65 9.81 -26.65
C LEU A 219 12.55 8.67 -27.67
N TYR A 220 11.35 8.15 -27.93
CA TYR A 220 11.17 7.04 -28.87
C TYR A 220 11.51 7.43 -30.32
N GLN A 221 11.20 8.66 -30.74
CA GLN A 221 11.54 9.14 -32.08
C GLN A 221 13.06 9.20 -32.31
N ASN A 222 13.82 9.61 -31.29
CA ASN A 222 15.27 9.74 -31.38
C ASN A 222 16.01 8.42 -31.10
N HIS A 223 15.44 7.56 -30.27
CA HIS A 223 16.04 6.30 -29.82
C HIS A 223 15.04 5.14 -29.88
N PRO A 224 14.52 4.79 -31.08
CA PRO A 224 13.57 3.69 -31.22
C PRO A 224 14.18 2.32 -30.89
N ASP A 225 15.52 2.21 -30.89
CA ASP A 225 16.24 0.99 -30.53
C ASP A 225 16.37 0.78 -29.01
N TRP A 226 16.01 1.77 -28.19
CA TRP A 226 16.10 1.69 -26.72
C TRP A 226 14.97 0.89 -26.06
N VAL A 227 13.89 0.59 -26.78
CA VAL A 227 12.82 -0.27 -26.24
C VAL A 227 13.18 -1.75 -26.33
N ILE A 228 12.56 -2.53 -25.46
CA ILE A 228 12.58 -3.99 -25.55
C ILE A 228 11.82 -4.42 -26.81
N GLN A 229 12.49 -5.19 -27.68
CA GLN A 229 11.92 -5.67 -28.94
C GLN A 229 12.62 -6.96 -29.40
N ASP A 230 11.88 -7.86 -30.04
CA ASP A 230 12.39 -9.12 -30.60
C ASP A 230 12.88 -9.00 -32.06
N SER A 231 12.74 -7.81 -32.64
CA SER A 231 13.09 -7.46 -34.04
C SER A 231 12.27 -8.16 -35.13
N VAL A 232 11.29 -9.00 -34.78
CA VAL A 232 10.50 -9.80 -35.74
C VAL A 232 9.04 -9.37 -35.76
N HIS A 233 8.49 -9.01 -34.60
CA HIS A 233 7.07 -8.69 -34.47
C HIS A 233 6.83 -7.17 -34.31
N THR A 234 5.60 -6.77 -34.64
CA THR A 234 5.11 -5.44 -34.26
C THR A 234 5.08 -5.34 -32.74
N LEU A 235 5.59 -4.24 -32.19
CA LEU A 235 5.66 -4.03 -30.75
C LEU A 235 4.26 -4.04 -30.12
N SER A 236 4.08 -4.89 -29.12
CA SER A 236 2.84 -4.96 -28.35
C SER A 236 2.79 -3.82 -27.35
N GLU A 237 1.79 -2.93 -27.45
CA GLU A 237 1.53 -1.90 -26.45
C GLU A 237 0.68 -2.45 -25.29
N GLY A 238 0.96 -1.99 -24.07
CA GLY A 238 0.15 -2.22 -22.88
C GLY A 238 -0.03 -0.87 -22.20
N ARG A 239 -1.27 -0.44 -21.97
CA ARG A 239 -1.58 0.94 -21.54
C ARG A 239 -0.97 2.01 -22.46
N ASN A 240 -0.96 1.76 -23.78
CA ASN A 240 -0.44 2.69 -24.80
C ASN A 240 1.06 3.06 -24.69
N GLN A 241 1.86 2.24 -23.99
CA GLN A 241 3.28 2.48 -23.73
C GLN A 241 4.12 1.23 -24.00
N LEU A 242 5.43 1.39 -24.12
CA LEU A 242 6.46 0.36 -24.30
C LEU A 242 7.45 0.39 -23.12
N VAL A 243 8.26 -0.66 -22.99
CA VAL A 243 9.26 -0.80 -21.91
C VAL A 243 10.66 -0.49 -22.46
N LEU A 244 11.42 0.35 -21.76
CA LEU A 244 12.82 0.65 -22.08
C LEU A 244 13.72 -0.53 -21.69
N ASN A 245 14.76 -0.80 -22.47
CA ASN A 245 15.67 -1.92 -22.24
C ASN A 245 16.77 -1.56 -21.25
N LEU A 246 16.53 -1.77 -19.95
CA LEU A 246 17.52 -1.52 -18.91
C LEU A 246 18.73 -2.46 -18.93
N ALA A 247 18.75 -3.51 -19.76
CA ALA A 247 19.98 -4.28 -19.97
C ALA A 247 21.04 -3.47 -20.75
N LYS A 248 20.65 -2.37 -21.41
CA LYS A 248 21.56 -1.45 -22.10
C LYS A 248 22.06 -0.34 -21.16
N LYS A 249 23.37 -0.10 -21.16
CA LYS A 249 23.99 0.89 -20.26
C LYS A 249 23.52 2.32 -20.56
N GLU A 250 23.41 2.68 -21.83
CA GLU A 250 22.97 3.99 -22.29
C GLU A 250 21.53 4.31 -21.85
N VAL A 251 20.66 3.30 -21.79
CA VAL A 251 19.30 3.43 -21.27
C VAL A 251 19.31 3.61 -19.75
N GLN A 252 20.15 2.86 -19.02
CA GLN A 252 20.35 3.08 -17.58
C GLN A 252 20.85 4.50 -17.31
N ASP A 253 21.83 4.99 -18.07
CA ASP A 253 22.38 6.35 -17.94
C ASP A 253 21.28 7.40 -18.17
N PHE A 254 20.47 7.23 -19.21
CA PHE A 254 19.32 8.11 -19.47
C PHE A 254 18.32 8.13 -18.30
N VAL A 255 17.94 6.97 -17.77
CA VAL A 255 17.01 6.87 -16.63
C VAL A 255 17.58 7.57 -15.40
N VAL A 256 18.85 7.31 -15.09
CA VAL A 256 19.55 7.89 -13.95
C VAL A 256 19.63 9.41 -14.07
N GLU A 257 20.00 9.96 -15.23
CA GLU A 257 20.04 11.41 -15.45
C GLU A 257 18.66 12.05 -15.47
N SER A 258 17.66 11.39 -16.05
CA SER A 258 16.28 11.92 -16.08
C SER A 258 15.71 12.08 -14.69
N VAL A 259 15.82 11.04 -13.85
CA VAL A 259 15.31 11.08 -12.48
C VAL A 259 16.05 12.12 -11.65
N CYS A 260 17.39 12.13 -11.72
CA CYS A 260 18.18 13.07 -10.92
C CYS A 260 17.98 14.53 -11.35
N SER A 261 17.90 14.81 -12.66
CA SER A 261 17.58 16.15 -13.16
C SER A 261 16.24 16.65 -12.64
N VAL A 262 15.21 15.80 -12.61
CA VAL A 262 13.90 16.16 -12.04
C VAL A 262 14.03 16.43 -10.54
N LEU A 263 14.68 15.55 -9.79
CA LEU A 263 14.90 15.73 -8.34
C LEU A 263 15.71 16.99 -8.00
N GLU A 264 16.63 17.40 -8.87
CA GLU A 264 17.46 18.60 -8.71
C GLU A 264 16.77 19.90 -9.18
N SER A 265 15.71 19.78 -9.98
CA SER A 265 14.98 20.94 -10.55
C SER A 265 14.19 21.76 -9.51
N ALA A 266 13.90 21.18 -8.35
CA ALA A 266 13.12 21.79 -7.28
C ALA A 266 13.47 21.17 -5.91
N ASP A 267 12.87 21.69 -4.83
CA ASP A 267 13.00 21.13 -3.47
C ASP A 267 12.13 19.86 -3.34
N ILE A 268 12.51 18.80 -4.06
CA ILE A 268 11.79 17.51 -4.11
C ILE A 268 12.40 16.55 -3.08
N SER A 269 11.60 16.12 -2.11
CA SER A 269 12.05 15.21 -1.05
C SER A 269 11.46 13.81 -1.16
N TYR A 270 10.60 13.57 -2.15
CA TYR A 270 9.90 12.30 -2.35
C TYR A 270 9.73 11.94 -3.83
N LEU A 271 9.89 10.66 -4.16
CA LEU A 271 9.69 10.12 -5.50
C LEU A 271 8.77 8.90 -5.45
N LYS A 272 7.63 8.93 -6.14
CA LYS A 272 6.84 7.74 -6.46
C LYS A 272 7.34 7.19 -7.80
N TRP A 273 8.03 6.06 -7.76
CA TRP A 273 8.54 5.36 -8.94
C TRP A 273 7.53 4.31 -9.36
N ASP A 274 6.98 4.44 -10.56
CA ASP A 274 5.93 3.55 -11.07
C ASP A 274 6.39 2.69 -12.25
N CYS A 275 5.60 1.65 -12.56
CA CYS A 275 5.79 0.73 -13.66
C CYS A 275 4.46 0.03 -14.03
N ASN A 276 3.83 0.43 -15.15
CA ASN A 276 2.43 0.13 -15.45
C ASN A 276 2.18 -0.91 -16.55
N ARG A 277 3.18 -1.68 -16.97
CA ARG A 277 2.98 -2.82 -17.89
C ARG A 277 4.06 -3.87 -17.79
N ALA A 278 3.76 -5.14 -18.02
CA ALA A 278 4.74 -6.22 -18.11
C ALA A 278 5.60 -6.17 -19.39
N ILE A 279 6.73 -6.89 -19.36
CA ILE A 279 7.56 -7.18 -20.54
C ILE A 279 6.86 -8.25 -21.41
N SER A 280 6.87 -8.07 -22.73
CA SER A 280 6.27 -9.00 -23.71
C SER A 280 7.21 -9.34 -24.88
N ASP A 281 7.72 -8.34 -25.59
CA ASP A 281 8.37 -8.50 -26.90
C ASP A 281 9.90 -8.60 -26.77
N PHE A 282 10.41 -9.47 -25.90
CA PHE A 282 11.83 -9.52 -25.57
C PHE A 282 12.66 -10.39 -26.54
N LYS A 283 13.93 -9.99 -26.75
CA LYS A 283 14.96 -10.82 -27.39
C LYS A 283 15.89 -11.38 -26.34
N ASN A 284 16.16 -12.68 -26.38
CA ASN A 284 16.99 -13.37 -25.40
C ASN A 284 18.12 -14.16 -26.09
N GLU A 285 19.06 -13.45 -26.70
CA GLU A 285 20.12 -14.07 -27.52
C GLU A 285 21.12 -14.88 -26.71
N ASP A 286 21.43 -14.43 -25.49
CA ASP A 286 22.45 -15.00 -24.61
C ASP A 286 21.85 -15.77 -23.43
N GLY A 287 20.52 -15.88 -23.36
CA GLY A 287 19.81 -16.53 -22.27
C GLY A 287 19.67 -15.70 -20.99
N THR A 288 20.20 -14.48 -20.92
CA THR A 288 20.26 -13.73 -19.65
C THR A 288 19.36 -12.50 -19.59
N PHE A 289 18.57 -12.22 -20.64
CA PHE A 289 17.89 -10.94 -20.82
C PHE A 289 17.16 -10.42 -19.58
N PHE A 290 16.27 -11.23 -18.98
CA PHE A 290 15.48 -10.81 -17.81
C PHE A 290 16.36 -10.56 -16.57
N PHE A 291 17.42 -11.36 -16.40
CA PHE A 291 18.37 -11.15 -15.31
C PHE A 291 19.16 -9.86 -15.52
N SER A 292 19.67 -9.64 -16.73
CA SER A 292 20.40 -8.44 -17.13
C SER A 292 19.55 -7.16 -17.04
N TYR A 293 18.25 -7.24 -17.33
CA TYR A 293 17.30 -6.14 -17.10
C TYR A 293 17.22 -5.76 -15.62
N ILE A 294 17.07 -6.73 -14.72
CA ILE A 294 16.93 -6.48 -13.28
C ILE A 294 18.25 -5.98 -12.68
N GLU A 295 19.39 -6.52 -13.12
CA GLU A 295 20.71 -5.97 -12.75
C GLU A 295 20.85 -4.51 -13.22
N GLY A 296 20.38 -4.19 -14.43
CA GLY A 296 20.34 -2.83 -14.94
C GLY A 296 19.44 -1.90 -14.14
N LEU A 297 18.26 -2.37 -13.72
CA LEU A 297 17.37 -1.65 -12.80
C LEU A 297 18.06 -1.38 -11.46
N TYR A 298 18.66 -2.40 -10.84
CA TYR A 298 19.38 -2.24 -9.58
C TYR A 298 20.59 -1.32 -9.68
N SER A 299 21.32 -1.37 -10.79
CA SER A 299 22.40 -0.44 -11.12
C SER A 299 21.90 1.01 -11.15
N ALA A 300 20.82 1.27 -11.88
CA ALA A 300 20.22 2.60 -11.97
C ALA A 300 19.73 3.10 -10.60
N LEU A 301 18.99 2.28 -9.86
CA LEU A 301 18.46 2.60 -8.54
C LEU A 301 19.57 2.89 -7.53
N ARG A 302 20.67 2.13 -7.56
CA ARG A 302 21.84 2.36 -6.70
C ARG A 302 22.45 3.73 -6.96
N ARG A 303 22.70 4.07 -8.22
CA ARG A 303 23.28 5.37 -8.62
C ARG A 303 22.38 6.54 -8.22
N ILE A 304 21.06 6.41 -8.39
CA ILE A 304 20.09 7.43 -7.97
C ILE A 304 20.10 7.61 -6.45
N ARG A 305 20.10 6.50 -5.69
CA ARG A 305 20.17 6.52 -4.22
C ARG A 305 21.47 7.11 -3.70
N GLU A 306 22.60 6.84 -4.35
CA GLU A 306 23.89 7.44 -4.00
C GLU A 306 23.90 8.96 -4.19
N ARG A 307 23.25 9.47 -5.24
CA ARG A 307 23.11 10.92 -5.48
C ARG A 307 22.08 11.59 -4.57
N HIS A 308 20.98 10.90 -4.26
CA HIS A 308 19.86 11.43 -3.46
C HIS A 308 19.52 10.53 -2.27
N PRO A 309 20.45 10.32 -1.31
CA PRO A 309 20.24 9.37 -0.21
C PRO A 309 19.09 9.78 0.72
N ASN A 310 18.75 11.06 0.76
CA ASN A 310 17.71 11.61 1.61
C ASN A 310 16.33 11.73 0.95
N VAL A 311 16.19 11.41 -0.34
CA VAL A 311 14.88 11.38 -1.01
C VAL A 311 14.14 10.11 -0.61
N LEU A 312 12.92 10.26 -0.09
CA LEU A 312 12.04 9.14 0.22
C LEU A 312 11.46 8.61 -1.09
N MET A 313 11.93 7.44 -1.54
CA MET A 313 11.40 6.79 -2.73
C MET A 313 10.34 5.75 -2.34
N GLU A 314 9.18 5.80 -2.99
CA GLU A 314 8.11 4.80 -2.91
C GLU A 314 8.05 4.02 -4.21
N ASN A 315 8.03 2.68 -4.10
CA ASN A 315 7.90 1.78 -5.24
C ASN A 315 6.42 1.56 -5.60
N CYS A 316 6.13 1.54 -6.88
CA CYS A 316 4.81 1.32 -7.45
C CYS A 316 4.96 0.55 -8.77
N ALA A 317 4.01 -0.32 -9.06
CA ALA A 317 3.87 -0.99 -10.34
C ALA A 317 2.40 -1.30 -10.59
N SER A 318 1.61 -0.30 -10.99
CA SER A 318 0.12 -0.37 -10.96
C SER A 318 -0.37 -0.94 -9.62
N GLY A 319 0.04 -0.30 -8.53
CA GLY A 319 -0.03 -0.88 -7.20
C GLY A 319 1.13 -1.85 -6.91
N GLY A 320 0.82 -2.99 -6.32
CA GLY A 320 1.80 -3.94 -5.80
C GLY A 320 2.30 -5.00 -6.78
N ASN A 321 2.27 -4.79 -8.11
CA ASN A 321 2.78 -5.80 -9.04
C ASN A 321 4.30 -5.98 -8.98
N ARG A 322 5.02 -5.17 -8.20
CA ARG A 322 6.44 -5.35 -7.92
C ARG A 322 6.77 -5.12 -6.44
N PHE A 323 5.94 -5.67 -5.55
CA PHE A 323 6.14 -5.59 -4.10
C PHE A 323 6.99 -6.79 -3.63
N ASP A 324 8.30 -6.60 -3.53
CA ASP A 324 9.25 -7.64 -3.14
C ASP A 324 10.46 -7.05 -2.39
N LEU A 325 11.29 -7.93 -1.81
CA LEU A 325 12.42 -7.52 -0.99
C LEU A 325 13.58 -6.91 -1.79
N GLY A 326 13.70 -7.25 -3.08
CA GLY A 326 14.69 -6.63 -3.97
C GLY A 326 14.39 -5.13 -4.13
N MET A 327 13.13 -4.78 -4.39
CA MET A 327 12.69 -3.38 -4.46
C MET A 327 12.77 -2.72 -3.09
N LEU A 328 12.38 -3.39 -1.99
CA LEU A 328 12.46 -2.79 -0.65
C LEU A 328 13.90 -2.41 -0.22
N SER A 329 14.92 -3.00 -0.85
CA SER A 329 16.33 -2.59 -0.64
C SER A 329 16.63 -1.18 -1.14
N PHE A 330 15.82 -0.67 -2.08
CA PHE A 330 15.90 0.67 -2.63
C PHE A 330 14.71 1.55 -2.26
N PHE A 331 13.59 0.99 -1.86
CA PHE A 331 12.34 1.71 -1.60
C PHE A 331 11.82 1.34 -0.21
N PRO A 332 11.97 2.17 0.82
CA PRO A 332 11.55 1.82 2.18
C PRO A 332 10.03 1.67 2.35
N GLN A 333 9.23 1.99 1.34
CA GLN A 333 7.79 1.75 1.26
C GLN A 333 7.36 1.49 -0.18
N SER A 334 6.22 0.83 -0.36
CA SER A 334 5.62 0.60 -1.66
C SER A 334 4.12 0.85 -1.64
N TRP A 335 3.59 1.35 -2.75
CA TRP A 335 2.17 1.45 -3.01
C TRP A 335 1.59 0.04 -3.20
N GLN A 336 0.78 -0.41 -2.24
CA GLN A 336 0.42 -1.82 -2.16
C GLN A 336 -0.58 -2.28 -3.23
N SER A 337 -1.50 -1.41 -3.65
CA SER A 337 -2.54 -1.72 -4.63
C SER A 337 -3.29 -0.44 -5.02
N ASP A 338 -3.61 -0.30 -6.30
CA ASP A 338 -4.53 0.73 -6.81
C ASP A 338 -5.98 0.53 -6.34
N ASP A 339 -6.31 -0.65 -5.78
CA ASP A 339 -7.62 -0.87 -5.18
C ASP A 339 -7.69 -0.23 -3.79
N THR A 340 -8.13 1.01 -3.71
CA THR A 340 -8.27 1.82 -2.47
C THR A 340 -9.61 1.62 -1.75
N ASP A 341 -10.40 0.62 -2.17
CA ASP A 341 -11.60 0.21 -1.44
C ASP A 341 -11.25 -0.39 -0.06
N SER A 342 -11.88 0.10 1.01
CA SER A 342 -11.53 -0.32 2.38
C SER A 342 -11.72 -1.82 2.62
N TYR A 343 -12.77 -2.44 2.06
CA TYR A 343 -13.00 -3.88 2.22
C TYR A 343 -11.93 -4.71 1.49
N GLN A 344 -11.60 -4.35 0.25
CA GLN A 344 -10.52 -5.01 -0.50
C GLN A 344 -9.16 -4.79 0.16
N ARG A 345 -8.88 -3.56 0.63
CA ARG A 345 -7.65 -3.25 1.35
C ARG A 345 -7.48 -4.08 2.62
N THR A 346 -8.55 -4.37 3.37
CA THR A 346 -8.46 -5.25 4.55
C THR A 346 -7.92 -6.64 4.18
N MET A 347 -8.32 -7.19 3.03
CA MET A 347 -7.83 -8.49 2.52
C MET A 347 -6.43 -8.39 1.92
N ILE A 348 -6.14 -7.32 1.18
CA ILE A 348 -4.82 -7.09 0.58
C ILE A 348 -3.76 -6.90 1.67
N GLN A 349 -4.04 -6.08 2.68
CA GLN A 349 -3.18 -5.87 3.85
C GLN A 349 -3.07 -7.13 4.72
N GLU A 350 -4.12 -7.95 4.81
CA GLU A 350 -4.05 -9.28 5.45
C GLU A 350 -2.96 -10.16 4.84
N GLY A 351 -2.88 -10.22 3.51
CA GLY A 351 -1.84 -10.98 2.82
C GLY A 351 -0.48 -10.30 2.91
N GLY A 352 -0.41 -8.99 2.67
CA GLY A 352 0.84 -8.23 2.69
C GLY A 352 1.56 -8.30 4.03
N SER A 353 0.82 -8.14 5.13
CA SER A 353 1.36 -8.17 6.51
C SER A 353 1.83 -9.54 6.98
N LEU A 354 1.69 -10.60 6.15
CA LEU A 354 2.32 -11.88 6.44
C LEU A 354 3.82 -11.90 6.10
N GLY A 355 4.23 -11.17 5.07
CA GLY A 355 5.62 -11.15 4.57
C GLY A 355 6.33 -9.81 4.73
N TYR A 356 5.58 -8.71 4.96
CA TYR A 356 6.09 -7.34 4.89
C TYR A 356 5.57 -6.47 6.05
N PRO A 357 6.44 -5.69 6.71
CA PRO A 357 6.05 -4.87 7.86
C PRO A 357 5.17 -3.68 7.45
N LEU A 358 4.33 -3.21 8.39
CA LEU A 358 3.43 -2.07 8.18
C LEU A 358 4.15 -0.79 7.71
N SER A 359 5.38 -0.55 8.17
CA SER A 359 6.26 0.54 7.73
C SER A 359 6.52 0.59 6.22
N THR A 360 6.27 -0.51 5.50
CA THR A 360 6.49 -0.62 4.06
C THR A 360 5.18 -0.57 3.25
N LEU A 361 4.03 -0.59 3.92
CA LEU A 361 2.71 -0.67 3.29
C LEU A 361 2.07 0.72 3.21
N SER A 362 2.15 1.36 2.05
CA SER A 362 1.45 2.63 1.84
C SER A 362 -0.04 2.41 1.60
N ASN A 363 -0.87 3.11 2.38
CA ASN A 363 -2.32 3.00 2.39
C ASN A 363 -2.97 4.38 2.36
N HIS A 364 -3.81 4.65 1.36
CA HIS A 364 -4.49 5.94 1.26
C HIS A 364 -5.98 5.83 1.57
N VAL A 365 -6.50 6.80 2.30
CA VAL A 365 -7.94 7.06 2.37
C VAL A 365 -8.35 7.69 1.04
N ALA A 366 -9.20 7.01 0.29
CA ALA A 366 -9.68 7.45 -1.02
C ALA A 366 -11.13 7.97 -0.99
N CYS A 367 -11.67 8.31 -2.15
CA CYS A 367 -13.01 8.89 -2.28
C CYS A 367 -14.12 8.00 -1.71
N LYS A 368 -15.25 8.63 -1.35
CA LYS A 368 -16.40 8.01 -0.66
C LYS A 368 -16.87 6.72 -1.35
N VAL A 369 -17.17 6.82 -2.65
CA VAL A 369 -17.44 5.67 -3.50
C VAL A 369 -16.14 5.22 -4.15
N SER A 370 -15.71 3.99 -3.91
CA SER A 370 -14.52 3.42 -4.55
C SER A 370 -14.64 3.47 -6.07
N LYS A 371 -13.63 4.01 -6.76
CA LYS A 371 -13.59 4.03 -8.24
C LYS A 371 -13.39 2.65 -8.85
N THR A 372 -12.77 1.73 -8.11
CA THR A 372 -12.47 0.37 -8.57
C THR A 372 -13.62 -0.61 -8.32
N ARG A 373 -14.42 -0.40 -7.25
CA ARG A 373 -15.43 -1.36 -6.77
C ARG A 373 -16.84 -0.81 -6.62
N LEU A 374 -17.03 0.50 -6.76
CA LEU A 374 -18.31 1.20 -6.56
C LEU A 374 -18.91 1.04 -5.15
N ARG A 375 -18.15 0.51 -4.19
CA ARG A 375 -18.58 0.37 -2.81
C ARG A 375 -18.47 1.72 -2.09
N ASN A 376 -19.48 2.02 -1.28
CA ASN A 376 -19.55 3.20 -0.45
C ASN A 376 -19.30 2.81 1.01
N THR A 377 -18.17 3.24 1.58
CA THR A 377 -17.83 3.03 2.99
C THR A 377 -17.54 4.38 3.65
N SER A 378 -17.68 4.44 4.98
CA SER A 378 -17.46 5.68 5.73
C SER A 378 -15.99 6.14 5.64
N LEU A 379 -15.74 7.44 5.79
CA LEU A 379 -14.36 7.97 5.90
C LEU A 379 -13.61 7.37 7.09
N ASP A 380 -14.32 7.05 8.16
CA ASP A 380 -13.74 6.42 9.34
C ASP A 380 -13.29 5.00 9.06
N THR A 381 -14.14 4.18 8.42
CA THR A 381 -13.77 2.83 7.97
C THR A 381 -12.56 2.84 7.03
N LYS A 382 -12.52 3.78 6.08
CA LYS A 382 -11.36 3.91 5.18
C LYS A 382 -10.09 4.25 5.96
N PHE A 383 -10.19 5.13 6.96
CA PHE A 383 -9.07 5.48 7.83
C PHE A 383 -8.63 4.31 8.73
N ASP A 384 -9.55 3.57 9.34
CA ASP A 384 -9.25 2.45 10.23
C ASP A 384 -8.56 1.29 9.51
N VAL A 385 -8.74 1.20 8.19
CA VAL A 385 -7.95 0.30 7.33
C VAL A 385 -6.64 0.94 6.90
N ALA A 386 -6.64 2.22 6.53
CA ALA A 386 -5.44 2.88 6.03
C ALA A 386 -4.37 3.14 7.11
N CYS A 387 -4.78 3.36 8.37
CA CYS A 387 -3.85 3.69 9.45
C CYS A 387 -2.94 2.52 9.87
N PHE A 388 -3.25 1.27 9.53
CA PHE A 388 -2.35 0.12 9.70
C PHE A 388 -1.31 0.05 8.58
N GLY A 389 -0.43 1.05 8.54
CA GLY A 389 0.65 1.20 7.58
C GLY A 389 1.13 2.64 7.48
N VAL A 390 1.65 3.03 6.32
CA VAL A 390 2.03 4.41 5.98
C VAL A 390 0.81 5.13 5.42
N LEU A 391 0.22 6.01 6.23
CA LEU A 391 -1.03 6.70 5.91
C LEU A 391 -0.84 7.79 4.85
N GLY A 392 -1.79 7.88 3.92
CA GLY A 392 -2.00 9.04 3.08
C GLY A 392 -3.46 9.24 2.71
N TYR A 393 -3.71 10.21 1.82
CA TYR A 393 -5.04 10.59 1.34
C TYR A 393 -5.00 10.77 -0.19
N GLU A 394 -6.01 10.27 -0.89
CA GLU A 394 -6.11 10.31 -2.34
C GLU A 394 -7.57 10.52 -2.77
N LEU A 395 -8.06 11.76 -2.61
CA LEU A 395 -9.43 12.16 -2.95
C LEU A 395 -9.49 13.67 -3.24
N ASP A 396 -10.51 14.14 -3.95
CA ASP A 396 -10.67 15.58 -4.18
C ASP A 396 -11.17 16.30 -2.92
N LEU A 397 -10.34 17.20 -2.38
CA LEU A 397 -10.66 18.02 -1.22
C LEU A 397 -11.66 19.15 -1.53
N ASP A 398 -11.97 19.39 -2.81
CA ASP A 398 -13.02 20.32 -3.22
C ASP A 398 -14.43 19.71 -3.04
N ASP A 399 -14.56 18.39 -3.07
CA ASP A 399 -15.84 17.68 -2.95
C ASP A 399 -16.27 17.45 -1.49
N LEU A 400 -15.38 17.74 -0.54
CA LEU A 400 -15.62 17.49 0.87
C LEU A 400 -16.40 18.61 1.56
N SER A 401 -17.37 18.20 2.37
CA SER A 401 -18.05 19.10 3.32
C SER A 401 -17.10 19.57 4.43
N LYS A 402 -17.46 20.67 5.10
CA LYS A 402 -16.71 21.15 6.29
C LYS A 402 -16.61 20.10 7.39
N LEU A 403 -17.64 19.25 7.50
CA LEU A 403 -17.68 18.17 8.47
C LEU A 403 -16.68 17.07 8.11
N GLU A 404 -16.64 16.63 6.86
CA GLU A 404 -15.68 15.64 6.38
C GLU A 404 -14.23 16.12 6.51
N MET A 405 -13.98 17.40 6.24
CA MET A 405 -12.68 18.03 6.51
C MET A 405 -12.31 17.97 8.00
N LYS A 406 -13.27 18.16 8.91
CA LYS A 406 -13.04 18.04 10.36
C LYS A 406 -12.75 16.58 10.77
N ILE A 407 -13.43 15.61 10.16
CA ILE A 407 -13.19 14.18 10.39
C ILE A 407 -11.75 13.84 9.99
N ILE A 408 -11.35 14.18 8.77
CA ILE A 408 -9.99 13.94 8.26
C ILE A 408 -8.93 14.61 9.14
N LYS A 409 -9.18 15.83 9.61
CA LYS A 409 -8.26 16.49 10.54
C LYS A 409 -8.09 15.70 11.85
N SER A 410 -9.18 15.20 12.43
CA SER A 410 -9.12 14.39 13.65
C SER A 410 -8.41 13.04 13.45
N GLN A 411 -8.61 12.42 12.28
CA GLN A 411 -7.90 11.22 11.84
C GLN A 411 -6.39 11.46 11.74
N ILE A 412 -5.99 12.56 11.11
CA ILE A 412 -4.58 12.97 10.99
C ILE A 412 -3.96 13.22 12.37
N GLU A 413 -4.65 13.91 13.27
CA GLU A 413 -4.20 14.14 14.65
C GLU A 413 -4.01 12.82 15.43
N PHE A 414 -4.97 11.90 15.30
CA PHE A 414 -4.89 10.57 15.90
C PHE A 414 -3.71 9.75 15.35
N TYR A 415 -3.56 9.71 14.02
CA TYR A 415 -2.44 9.01 13.39
C TYR A 415 -1.10 9.63 13.78
N LYS A 416 -0.96 10.97 13.84
CA LYS A 416 0.26 11.64 14.32
C LYS A 416 0.62 11.23 15.74
N LYS A 417 -0.37 11.18 16.64
CA LYS A 417 -0.16 10.78 18.04
C LYS A 417 0.39 9.37 18.16
N TYR A 418 -0.06 8.44 17.31
CA TYR A 418 0.29 7.02 17.41
C TYR A 418 1.09 6.49 16.21
N ARG A 419 1.64 7.37 15.38
CA ARG A 419 2.28 7.04 14.09
C ARG A 419 3.37 6.00 14.25
N SER A 420 4.22 6.23 15.26
CA SER A 420 5.36 5.37 15.55
C SER A 420 4.92 3.95 15.95
N VAL A 421 3.74 3.80 16.57
CA VAL A 421 3.13 2.50 16.89
C VAL A 421 2.60 1.87 15.60
N PHE A 422 1.80 2.58 14.81
CA PHE A 422 1.25 2.07 13.54
C PHE A 422 2.33 1.62 12.55
N GLN A 423 3.39 2.40 12.38
CA GLN A 423 4.41 2.11 11.38
C GLN A 423 5.43 1.08 11.88
N TRP A 424 5.81 1.11 13.16
CA TRP A 424 6.98 0.35 13.65
C TRP A 424 6.67 -0.64 14.76
N GLY A 425 5.44 -0.72 15.25
CA GLY A 425 5.08 -1.65 16.30
C GLY A 425 5.03 -3.10 15.82
N THR A 426 5.02 -4.00 16.79
CA THR A 426 4.87 -5.44 16.57
C THR A 426 3.44 -5.74 16.15
N TYR A 427 3.26 -6.03 14.85
CA TYR A 427 1.96 -6.41 14.29
C TYR A 427 1.62 -7.86 14.59
N SER A 428 0.33 -8.13 14.81
CA SER A 428 -0.24 -9.47 14.84
C SER A 428 -1.70 -9.45 14.39
N GLN A 429 -2.17 -10.58 13.87
CA GLN A 429 -3.58 -10.79 13.54
C GLN A 429 -4.12 -12.05 14.22
N SER A 430 -5.43 -12.07 14.46
CA SER A 430 -6.09 -13.16 15.20
C SER A 430 -6.78 -14.16 14.27
N ASN A 431 -7.23 -13.72 13.10
CA ASN A 431 -7.99 -14.51 12.16
C ASN A 431 -7.96 -13.87 10.76
N LEU A 432 -8.49 -14.61 9.77
CA LEU A 432 -8.67 -14.13 8.41
C LEU A 432 -10.09 -13.55 8.21
N LEU A 433 -10.23 -12.52 7.37
CA LEU A 433 -11.50 -11.83 7.09
C LEU A 433 -12.59 -12.76 6.52
N GLU A 434 -12.21 -13.85 5.85
CA GLU A 434 -13.16 -14.88 5.39
C GLU A 434 -14.02 -15.47 6.52
N ASN A 435 -13.56 -15.35 7.78
CA ASN A 435 -14.32 -15.72 8.97
C ASN A 435 -15.36 -14.67 9.41
N LYS A 436 -15.75 -13.76 8.49
CA LYS A 436 -16.73 -12.67 8.65
C LYS A 436 -16.32 -11.51 9.56
N GLU A 437 -15.42 -11.75 10.50
CA GLU A 437 -14.77 -10.72 11.30
C GLU A 437 -13.25 -10.87 11.21
N LYS A 438 -12.52 -9.79 11.42
CA LYS A 438 -11.07 -9.79 11.53
C LYS A 438 -10.64 -8.91 12.69
N GLN A 439 -9.67 -9.35 13.47
CA GLN A 439 -8.99 -8.51 14.44
C GLN A 439 -7.48 -8.49 14.17
N VAL A 440 -6.93 -7.27 14.16
CA VAL A 440 -5.49 -7.02 14.09
C VAL A 440 -5.08 -6.13 15.24
N GLN A 441 -3.82 -6.21 15.64
CA GLN A 441 -3.26 -5.29 16.61
C GLN A 441 -1.82 -4.95 16.29
N VAL A 442 -1.39 -3.80 16.78
CA VAL A 442 0.00 -3.37 16.77
C VAL A 442 0.38 -2.88 18.17
N GLU A 443 1.51 -3.36 18.66
CA GLU A 443 2.04 -3.02 19.99
C GLU A 443 3.38 -2.30 19.86
N LYS A 444 3.56 -1.22 20.61
CA LYS A 444 4.87 -0.61 20.81
C LYS A 444 4.90 0.14 22.13
N ASP A 445 5.96 -0.09 22.91
CA ASP A 445 6.22 0.60 24.18
C ASP A 445 5.03 0.53 25.16
N GLY A 446 4.32 -0.60 25.17
CA GLY A 446 3.14 -0.83 26.02
C GLY A 446 1.85 -0.15 25.54
N VAL A 447 1.87 0.49 24.37
CA VAL A 447 0.68 1.02 23.68
C VAL A 447 0.18 0.01 22.67
N PHE A 448 -1.10 -0.33 22.76
CA PHE A 448 -1.78 -1.26 21.85
C PHE A 448 -2.82 -0.50 21.02
N LEU A 449 -2.75 -0.64 19.70
CA LEU A 449 -3.79 -0.18 18.78
C LEU A 449 -4.40 -1.39 18.11
N ILE A 450 -5.73 -1.46 18.11
CA ILE A 450 -6.48 -2.65 17.72
C ILE A 450 -7.50 -2.23 16.67
N GLY A 451 -7.53 -2.95 15.56
CA GLY A 451 -8.52 -2.81 14.51
C GLY A 451 -9.40 -4.05 14.51
N LYS A 452 -10.72 -3.85 14.60
CA LYS A 452 -11.72 -4.90 14.40
C LYS A 452 -12.46 -4.57 13.10
N TYR A 453 -12.71 -5.55 12.26
CA TYR A 453 -13.32 -5.36 10.95
C TYR A 453 -14.40 -6.41 10.76
N GLN A 454 -15.50 -6.06 10.10
CA GLN A 454 -16.54 -7.01 9.73
C GLN A 454 -16.80 -7.05 8.23
N THR A 455 -17.45 -8.11 7.76
CA THR A 455 -17.90 -8.23 6.37
C THR A 455 -19.32 -7.68 6.22
N LEU A 456 -20.33 -8.46 6.59
CA LEU A 456 -21.74 -8.06 6.50
C LEU A 456 -22.32 -7.92 7.90
N GLN A 457 -23.18 -6.93 8.08
CA GLN A 457 -23.97 -6.79 9.30
C GLN A 457 -24.96 -7.95 9.41
N SER A 458 -25.05 -8.56 10.59
CA SER A 458 -26.00 -9.64 10.86
C SER A 458 -27.23 -9.12 11.60
N ALA A 459 -28.40 -9.70 11.36
CA ALA A 459 -29.56 -9.53 12.23
C ALA A 459 -29.24 -10.09 13.63
N SER A 460 -29.51 -9.31 14.67
CA SER A 460 -29.21 -9.66 16.07
C SER A 460 -27.74 -10.07 16.27
N PRO A 461 -26.78 -9.12 16.08
CA PRO A 461 -25.36 -9.39 16.24
C PRO A 461 -25.05 -9.88 17.66
N LYS A 462 -24.03 -10.74 17.76
CA LYS A 462 -23.52 -11.20 19.06
C LYS A 462 -22.79 -10.07 19.77
N GLU A 463 -22.67 -10.16 21.09
CA GLU A 463 -21.79 -9.28 21.87
C GLU A 463 -20.36 -9.36 21.33
N LYS A 464 -19.73 -8.18 21.21
CA LYS A 464 -18.38 -8.07 20.65
C LYS A 464 -17.38 -7.83 21.76
N HIS A 465 -16.38 -8.69 21.77
CA HIS A 465 -15.23 -8.57 22.67
C HIS A 465 -13.98 -8.16 21.90
N LEU A 466 -13.19 -7.27 22.51
CA LEU A 466 -11.90 -6.83 22.02
C LEU A 466 -10.81 -7.44 22.90
N THR A 467 -10.25 -8.55 22.43
CA THR A 467 -9.16 -9.25 23.13
C THR A 467 -7.81 -8.66 22.76
N VAL A 468 -6.84 -8.67 23.68
CA VAL A 468 -5.51 -8.09 23.45
C VAL A 468 -4.43 -9.12 23.71
N LYS A 469 -3.60 -9.38 22.71
CA LYS A 469 -2.44 -10.27 22.84
C LYS A 469 -1.25 -9.52 23.42
N GLY A 470 -0.41 -10.20 24.21
CA GLY A 470 0.87 -9.66 24.68
C GLY A 470 0.77 -8.69 25.86
N VAL A 471 -0.40 -8.56 26.49
CA VAL A 471 -0.56 -7.82 27.76
C VAL A 471 -0.02 -8.63 28.93
N GLU A 472 0.47 -7.94 29.97
CA GLU A 472 0.92 -8.56 31.21
C GLU A 472 -0.27 -8.75 32.15
N ASP A 473 -0.50 -9.98 32.60
CA ASP A 473 -1.69 -10.39 33.34
C ASP A 473 -2.00 -9.53 34.57
N THR A 474 -0.96 -9.11 35.30
CA THR A 474 -1.06 -8.39 36.57
C THR A 474 -1.17 -6.87 36.41
N LYS A 475 -0.96 -6.33 35.21
CA LYS A 475 -1.05 -4.88 34.95
C LYS A 475 -2.48 -4.48 34.63
N LEU A 476 -2.85 -3.26 35.04
CA LEU A 476 -4.09 -2.62 34.62
C LEU A 476 -3.85 -1.83 33.34
N TYR A 477 -4.76 -1.97 32.39
CA TYR A 477 -4.73 -1.25 31.12
C TYR A 477 -5.99 -0.43 30.98
N GLN A 478 -5.84 0.82 30.55
CA GLN A 478 -6.95 1.67 30.14
C GLN A 478 -7.19 1.48 28.65
N TYR A 479 -8.45 1.27 28.26
CA TYR A 479 -8.86 1.24 26.86
C TYR A 479 -9.87 2.35 26.57
N THR A 480 -9.88 2.80 25.32
CA THR A 480 -10.87 3.73 24.77
C THR A 480 -11.07 3.43 23.29
N THR A 481 -12.31 3.37 22.81
CA THR A 481 -12.59 3.30 21.38
C THR A 481 -12.48 4.69 20.72
N ARG A 482 -12.25 4.71 19.41
CA ARG A 482 -12.26 5.94 18.61
C ARG A 482 -13.70 6.29 18.29
N GLN A 483 -14.10 7.54 18.51
CA GLN A 483 -15.43 7.99 18.14
C GLN A 483 -15.51 8.23 16.62
N HIS A 484 -16.45 7.58 15.95
CA HIS A 484 -16.74 7.73 14.54
C HIS A 484 -17.80 8.81 14.30
N SER A 485 -17.73 9.42 13.12
CA SER A 485 -18.78 10.27 12.59
C SER A 485 -19.72 9.44 11.72
N ILE A 486 -21.00 9.48 12.03
CA ILE A 486 -22.05 8.78 11.31
C ILE A 486 -22.88 9.82 10.54
N PRO A 487 -22.81 9.84 9.19
CA PRO A 487 -23.58 10.77 8.38
C PRO A 487 -25.08 10.59 8.60
N LEU A 488 -25.82 11.69 8.81
CA LEU A 488 -27.27 11.61 9.03
C LEU A 488 -28.03 10.95 7.87
N GLN A 489 -27.55 11.09 6.63
CA GLN A 489 -28.20 10.47 5.47
C GLN A 489 -28.11 8.95 5.47
N SER A 490 -27.15 8.34 6.21
CA SER A 490 -27.04 6.88 6.26
C SER A 490 -28.22 6.22 6.99
N PHE A 491 -29.03 6.99 7.71
CA PHE A 491 -30.21 6.48 8.43
C PHE A 491 -31.44 6.32 7.54
N GLY A 492 -31.49 6.95 6.37
CA GLY A 492 -32.73 7.03 5.60
C GLY A 492 -33.91 7.47 6.48
N SER A 493 -35.03 6.77 6.43
CA SER A 493 -36.22 7.10 7.24
C SER A 493 -36.01 6.95 8.75
N LEU A 494 -34.97 6.23 9.21
CA LEU A 494 -34.66 6.07 10.63
C LEU A 494 -34.27 7.39 11.30
N VAL A 495 -33.89 8.42 10.54
CA VAL A 495 -33.63 9.76 11.09
C VAL A 495 -34.85 10.29 11.87
N ASN A 496 -36.06 9.90 11.48
CA ASN A 496 -37.31 10.32 12.11
C ASN A 496 -37.54 9.72 13.51
N TYR A 497 -36.79 8.68 13.88
CA TYR A 497 -36.85 8.12 15.24
C TYR A 497 -36.07 8.97 16.24
N VAL A 498 -35.18 9.83 15.73
CA VAL A 498 -34.26 10.63 16.56
C VAL A 498 -34.49 12.13 16.41
N THR A 499 -35.38 12.55 15.50
CA THR A 499 -35.75 13.95 15.30
C THR A 499 -37.16 14.27 15.79
N PRO A 500 -37.39 15.43 16.42
CA PRO A 500 -38.71 15.82 16.92
C PRO A 500 -39.70 16.21 15.81
N VAL A 501 -39.19 16.44 14.60
CA VAL A 501 -39.96 16.80 13.41
C VAL A 501 -39.70 15.75 12.33
N HIS A 502 -40.73 15.43 11.56
CA HIS A 502 -40.59 14.54 10.42
C HIS A 502 -39.73 15.20 9.32
N ILE A 503 -38.66 14.52 8.93
CA ILE A 503 -37.74 14.88 7.87
C ILE A 503 -37.86 13.85 6.76
N ASN A 504 -38.10 14.33 5.53
CA ASN A 504 -38.00 13.51 4.34
C ASN A 504 -36.53 13.11 4.12
N PRO A 505 -36.18 11.81 4.15
CA PRO A 505 -34.80 11.35 3.98
C PRO A 505 -34.18 11.68 2.62
N ASP A 506 -35.01 11.83 1.59
CA ASP A 506 -34.58 12.22 0.25
C ASP A 506 -34.74 13.73 0.00
N GLY A 507 -35.17 14.48 1.03
CA GLY A 507 -35.46 15.90 0.95
C GLY A 507 -34.21 16.78 1.05
N ALA A 508 -34.28 17.96 0.43
CA ALA A 508 -33.22 18.96 0.49
C ALA A 508 -32.84 19.37 1.93
N LEU A 509 -33.78 19.32 2.88
CA LEU A 509 -33.53 19.65 4.28
C LEU A 509 -32.51 18.71 4.93
N LEU A 510 -32.64 17.38 4.75
CA LEU A 510 -31.69 16.43 5.32
C LEU A 510 -30.31 16.60 4.68
N ASN A 511 -30.28 16.85 3.36
CA ASN A 511 -29.04 17.16 2.65
C ASN A 511 -28.36 18.41 3.23
N ILE A 512 -29.08 19.49 3.52
CA ILE A 512 -28.47 20.68 4.12
C ILE A 512 -27.95 20.39 5.54
N ILE A 513 -28.77 19.77 6.38
CA ILE A 513 -28.40 19.49 7.79
C ILE A 513 -27.15 18.62 7.86
N SER A 514 -27.08 17.58 7.04
CA SER A 514 -25.98 16.62 7.02
C SER A 514 -24.63 17.16 6.53
N HIS A 515 -24.60 18.32 5.86
CA HIS A 515 -23.33 19.01 5.57
C HIS A 515 -22.76 19.73 6.80
N HIS A 516 -23.57 19.89 7.85
CA HIS A 516 -23.22 20.65 9.05
C HIS A 516 -23.27 19.82 10.33
N MET A 517 -23.99 18.70 10.34
CA MET A 517 -24.21 17.87 11.50
C MET A 517 -24.04 16.39 11.17
N ASP A 518 -23.31 15.70 12.03
CA ASP A 518 -23.21 14.25 12.10
C ASP A 518 -23.80 13.74 13.41
N MET A 519 -24.08 12.46 13.45
CA MET A 519 -24.20 11.74 14.70
C MET A 519 -22.83 11.20 15.09
N LYS A 520 -22.61 11.08 16.39
CA LYS A 520 -21.39 10.47 16.92
C LYS A 520 -21.66 9.03 17.29
N SER A 521 -20.69 8.16 17.04
CA SER A 521 -20.71 6.83 17.61
C SER A 521 -20.50 6.91 19.13
N GLU A 522 -20.88 5.83 19.79
CA GLU A 522 -20.51 5.46 21.15
C GLU A 522 -19.00 5.52 21.38
N ILE A 523 -18.63 5.68 22.66
CA ILE A 523 -17.26 5.57 23.14
C ILE A 523 -17.27 4.56 24.29
N ASP A 524 -16.60 3.43 24.09
CA ASP A 524 -16.35 2.47 25.15
C ASP A 524 -15.02 2.79 25.81
N THR A 525 -15.04 2.99 27.12
CA THR A 525 -13.84 3.22 27.93
C THR A 525 -13.90 2.36 29.19
N GLY A 526 -12.73 1.89 29.63
CA GLY A 526 -12.64 1.12 30.86
C GLY A 526 -11.21 0.87 31.29
N ILE A 527 -11.07 0.26 32.47
CA ILE A 527 -9.80 -0.21 33.00
C ILE A 527 -9.96 -1.69 33.32
N LEU A 528 -9.13 -2.52 32.72
CA LEU A 528 -9.17 -3.97 32.90
C LEU A 528 -7.78 -4.52 33.20
N PRO A 529 -7.65 -5.53 34.07
CA PRO A 529 -6.43 -6.31 34.20
C PRO A 529 -6.06 -6.98 32.88
N GLY A 530 -4.76 -7.10 32.60
CA GLY A 530 -4.24 -7.78 31.40
C GLY A 530 -4.80 -9.21 31.26
N ALA A 531 -4.97 -9.93 32.38
CA ALA A 531 -5.54 -11.27 32.38
C ALA A 531 -6.97 -11.32 31.83
N ILE A 532 -7.78 -10.27 32.08
CA ILE A 532 -9.15 -10.17 31.54
C ILE A 532 -9.10 -9.77 30.06
N LEU A 533 -8.23 -8.81 29.70
CA LEU A 533 -8.09 -8.36 28.31
C LEU A 533 -7.60 -9.46 27.37
N SER A 534 -6.68 -10.32 27.82
CA SER A 534 -6.14 -11.40 27.00
C SER A 534 -7.13 -12.56 26.84
N SER A 535 -7.91 -12.88 27.87
CA SER A 535 -8.78 -14.07 27.89
C SER A 535 -10.24 -13.81 27.50
N GLN A 536 -10.85 -12.74 28.03
CA GLN A 536 -12.27 -12.39 27.81
C GLN A 536 -12.43 -11.16 26.93
N GLY A 537 -11.46 -10.26 26.92
CA GLY A 537 -11.50 -9.00 26.18
C GLY A 537 -12.43 -7.96 26.79
N ALA A 538 -12.29 -6.72 26.34
CA ALA A 538 -13.24 -5.65 26.69
C ALA A 538 -14.56 -5.89 25.96
N CYS A 539 -15.68 -5.91 26.69
CA CYS A 539 -17.00 -5.96 26.10
C CYS A 539 -17.32 -4.58 25.50
N LEU A 540 -17.64 -4.56 24.21
CA LEU A 540 -18.01 -3.36 23.48
C LEU A 540 -19.51 -3.13 23.56
N SER A 541 -19.90 -1.88 23.34
CA SER A 541 -21.28 -1.47 23.16
C SER A 541 -22.01 -2.35 22.14
N GLN A 542 -23.32 -2.54 22.35
CA GLN A 542 -24.12 -3.42 21.52
C GLN A 542 -24.17 -2.91 20.08
N GLU A 543 -23.92 -3.77 19.10
CA GLU A 543 -24.09 -3.39 17.70
C GLU A 543 -25.58 -3.24 17.34
N TRP A 544 -25.87 -2.27 16.47
CA TRP A 544 -27.20 -2.01 15.95
C TRP A 544 -27.89 -3.28 15.48
N SER A 545 -29.03 -3.59 16.09
CA SER A 545 -29.83 -4.79 15.85
C SER A 545 -31.21 -4.50 15.25
N GLY A 546 -31.47 -3.24 14.88
CA GLY A 546 -32.74 -2.79 14.26
C GLY A 546 -33.75 -2.12 15.20
N VAL A 547 -33.54 -2.19 16.52
CA VAL A 547 -34.39 -1.53 17.53
C VAL A 547 -33.53 -0.89 18.62
N GLY A 548 -33.99 0.26 19.13
CA GLY A 548 -33.30 1.01 20.18
C GLY A 548 -32.14 1.84 19.62
N TYR A 549 -32.18 3.16 19.86
CA TYR A 549 -31.08 4.06 19.57
C TYR A 549 -30.77 4.90 20.81
N ASP A 550 -29.55 4.76 21.30
CA ASP A 550 -28.96 5.62 22.32
C ASP A 550 -27.45 5.80 22.07
N ASP A 551 -26.77 6.44 23.01
CA ASP A 551 -25.33 6.73 22.99
C ASP A 551 -24.44 5.50 23.26
N ARG A 552 -25.03 4.29 23.38
CA ARG A 552 -24.36 3.01 23.65
C ARG A 552 -24.62 1.97 22.56
N VAL A 553 -25.05 2.40 21.38
CA VAL A 553 -25.28 1.50 20.23
C VAL A 553 -24.24 1.72 19.14
N MET A 554 -23.44 0.68 18.92
CA MET A 554 -22.39 0.62 17.91
C MET A 554 -22.94 0.45 16.49
N LYS A 555 -22.45 1.28 15.56
CA LYS A 555 -22.95 1.34 14.19
C LYS A 555 -21.85 1.13 13.15
N LEU A 556 -21.49 -0.13 12.98
CA LEU A 556 -20.49 -0.57 12.01
C LEU A 556 -21.09 -0.63 10.59
N GLY A 557 -22.29 -1.20 10.45
CA GLY A 557 -22.90 -1.45 9.14
C GLY A 557 -22.10 -2.45 8.31
N ASP A 558 -22.45 -2.63 7.05
CA ASP A 558 -21.67 -3.50 6.16
C ASP A 558 -20.25 -2.94 5.97
N PHE A 559 -19.27 -3.83 6.08
CA PHE A 559 -17.84 -3.56 5.93
C PHE A 559 -17.26 -2.57 6.94
N GLY A 560 -17.93 -2.37 8.08
CA GLY A 560 -17.52 -1.45 9.15
C GLY A 560 -16.35 -1.93 10.01
N THR A 561 -15.87 -1.02 10.87
CA THR A 561 -14.67 -1.15 11.72
C THR A 561 -14.87 -0.67 13.13
#